data_AF-A0A7Y9KWQ4-F1
#
_entry.id   AF-A0A7Y9KWQ4-F1
#
_cell.length_a   1.000
_cell.length_b   1.000
_cell.length_c   1.000
_cell.angle_alpha   90.00
_cell.angle_beta   90.00
_cell.angle_gamma   90.00
#
_symmetry.space_group_name_H-M   'P 1'
#
loop_
_entity.id
_entity.type
_entity.pdbx_description
1 polymer ?
#
loop_
_entity_poly.entity_id
_entity_poly.type
_entity_poly.pdbx_seq_one_letter_code
_entity_poly.pdbx_strand_id
1 'polypeptide(L)' 'MGDVWQGKRLVLEIDHINGDRLDNRRENLRYLCPSCHSQTETFAKGRDRTQ' A
#
# COMPACT_ATOMS: atom_id res chain seq x y z
N MET A 1 19.29 9.93 -4.66
CA MET A 1 18.17 9.41 -3.85
C MET A 1 16.90 9.90 -4.51
N GLY A 2 16.14 8.99 -5.14
CA GLY A 2 15.03 9.36 -6.03
C GLY A 2 13.76 9.63 -5.24
N ASP A 3 13.53 10.89 -4.91
CA ASP A 3 12.26 11.42 -4.38
C ASP A 3 11.17 11.54 -5.46
N VAL A 4 11.49 11.16 -6.70
CA VAL A 4 10.62 11.27 -7.88
C VAL A 4 10.43 9.91 -8.55
N TRP A 5 9.18 9.48 -8.63
CA TRP A 5 8.72 8.31 -9.39
C TRP A 5 7.90 8.77 -10.59
N GLN A 6 8.33 8.40 -11.79
CA GLN A 6 7.74 8.88 -13.06
C GLN A 6 7.59 10.42 -13.13
N GLY A 7 8.52 11.16 -12.52
CA GLY A 7 8.48 12.63 -12.48
C GLY A 7 7.51 13.23 -11.46
N LYS A 8 6.86 12.41 -10.61
CA LYS A 8 6.01 12.86 -9.50
C LYS A 8 6.69 12.57 -8.18
N ARG A 9 6.48 13.44 -7.18
CA ARG A 9 6.99 13.21 -5.82
C ARG A 9 6.50 11.87 -5.30
N LEU A 10 7.42 11.00 -4.89
CA LEU A 10 7.16 9.65 -4.40
C LEU A 10 6.44 9.76 -3.05
N VAL A 11 5.10 9.70 -3.06
CA VAL A 11 4.29 9.58 -1.85
C VAL A 11 4.23 8.10 -1.49
N LEU A 12 4.79 7.75 -0.33
CA LEU A 12 4.72 6.40 0.20
C LEU A 12 3.36 6.20 0.88
N GLU A 13 2.66 5.14 0.52
CA GLU A 13 1.41 4.68 1.13
C GLU A 13 1.71 3.64 2.21
N ILE A 14 0.83 3.55 3.21
CA ILE A 14 0.93 2.56 4.29
C ILE A 14 0.08 1.33 3.91
N ASP A 15 0.74 0.18 3.84
CA ASP A 15 0.11 -1.12 3.63
C ASP A 15 0.24 -1.99 4.88
N HIS A 16 -0.78 -2.82 5.14
CA HIS A 16 -0.79 -3.78 6.23
C HIS A 16 -0.35 -5.13 5.68
N ILE A 17 0.77 -5.67 6.16
CA ILE A 17 1.40 -6.89 5.64
C ILE A 17 0.44 -8.08 5.72
N ASN A 18 -0.31 -8.20 6.82
CA ASN A 18 -1.33 -9.23 7.01
C ASN A 18 -2.66 -8.95 6.30
N GLY A 19 -2.86 -7.76 5.73
CA GLY A 19 -4.12 -7.32 5.13
C GLY A 19 -5.24 -6.96 6.11
N ASP A 20 -4.99 -6.99 7.41
CA ASP A 20 -5.93 -6.57 8.45
C ASP A 20 -5.76 -5.07 8.75
N ARG A 21 -6.77 -4.29 8.39
CA ARG A 21 -6.84 -2.83 8.63
C ARG A 21 -6.92 -2.44 10.11
N LEU A 22 -7.21 -3.39 11.00
CA LEU A 22 -7.30 -3.14 12.44
C LEU A 22 -5.95 -3.35 13.14
N ASP A 23 -5.02 -4.09 12.53
CA ASP A 23 -3.71 -4.37 13.11
C ASP A 23 -2.70 -3.26 12.80
N ASN A 24 -2.72 -2.23 13.65
CA ASN A 24 -1.89 -1.02 13.54
C ASN A 24 -0.49 -1.18 14.17
N ARG A 25 -0.03 -2.41 14.41
CA ARG A 25 1.31 -2.64 14.98
C ARG A 25 2.37 -2.23 13.96
N ARG A 26 3.41 -1.53 14.41
CA ARG A 26 4.52 -1.07 13.55
C ARG A 26 5.16 -2.17 12.72
N GLU A 27 5.26 -3.38 13.28
CA GLU A 27 5.78 -4.57 12.59
C GLU A 27 4.88 -5.08 11.45
N ASN A 28 3.59 -4.75 11.49
CA ASN A 28 2.60 -5.11 10.48
C ASN A 28 2.41 -4.02 9.41
N LEU A 29 3.02 -2.84 9.58
CA LEU A 29 2.92 -1.72 8.64
C LEU A 29 4.17 -1.65 7.76
N ARG A 30 3.97 -1.52 6.45
CA ARG A 30 5.06 -1.24 5.48
C ARG A 30 4.75 -0.03 4.63
N TYR A 31 5.80 0.70 4.25
CA TYR A 31 5.71 1.81 3.31
C TYR A 31 5.91 1.28 1.89
N LEU A 32 4.94 1.54 1.01
CA LEU A 32 4.99 1.14 -0.39
C LEU A 32 4.76 2.33 -1.30
N CYS A 33 5.40 2.29 -2.47
CA CYS A 33 5.07 3.23 -3.54
C CYS A 33 3.65 2.94 -4.08
N PRO A 34 2.92 3.90 -4.66
CA PRO A 34 1.55 3.65 -5.13
C PRO A 34 1.46 2.57 -6.21
N SER A 35 2.47 2.48 -7.08
CA SER A 35 2.59 1.42 -8.08
C SER A 35 2.93 0.05 -7.48
N CYS A 36 3.66 0.03 -6.36
CA CYS A 36 4.06 -1.18 -5.64
C CYS A 36 2.88 -1.69 -4.80
N HIS A 37 2.19 -0.76 -4.15
CA HIS A 37 1.00 -0.98 -3.37
C HIS A 37 -0.11 -1.53 -4.27
N SER A 38 -0.28 -1.00 -5.49
CA SER A 38 -1.28 -1.55 -6.42
C SER A 38 -1.06 -3.00 -6.85
N GLN A 39 0.12 -3.55 -6.59
CA GLN A 39 0.50 -4.93 -6.90
C GLN A 39 0.41 -5.86 -5.68
N THR A 40 0.09 -5.36 -4.48
CA THR A 40 -0.07 -6.22 -3.32
C THR A 40 -1.44 -6.90 -3.32
N GLU A 41 -1.49 -8.14 -2.84
CA GLU A 41 -2.75 -8.90 -2.69
C GLU A 41 -3.72 -8.28 -1.66
N THR A 42 -3.21 -7.38 -0.82
CA THR A 42 -3.96 -6.61 0.18
C THR A 42 -4.59 -5.35 -0.41
N PHE A 43 -4.04 -4.84 -1.51
CA PHE A 43 -4.55 -3.67 -2.19
C PHE A 43 -5.87 -4.00 -2.89
N ALA A 44 -6.87 -3.16 -2.67
CA ALA A 44 -8.25 -3.32 -3.15
C ALA A 44 -9.11 -4.44 -2.51
N LYS A 45 -8.66 -5.13 -1.44
CA LYS A 45 -9.56 -5.98 -0.61
C LYS A 45 -10.71 -5.20 0.08
N GLY A 46 -10.73 -3.87 -0.03
CA GLY A 46 -11.75 -2.98 0.52
C GLY A 46 -13.00 -2.79 -0.33
N ARG A 47 -13.15 -3.45 -1.48
CA ARG A 47 -14.44 -3.53 -2.18
C ARG A 47 -14.59 -4.90 -2.80
N ASP A 48 -15.47 -5.70 -2.21
CA ASP A 48 -16.28 -6.64 -2.96
C ASP A 48 -16.84 -5.90 -4.19
N ARG A 49 -16.22 -6.12 -5.34
CA ARG A 49 -16.87 -5.87 -6.62
C ARG A 49 -17.66 -7.12 -6.89
N THR A 50 -18.84 -7.20 -6.28
CA THR A 50 -19.94 -7.99 -6.80
C THR A 50 -20.09 -7.57 -8.27
N GLN A 51 -19.60 -8.42 -9.18
CA GLN A 51 -20.06 -8.50 -10.55
C GLN A 51 -21.31 -9.38 -10.57
#